data_AF-A0A0F9A7U1-F1
#
_entry.id   AF-A0A0F9A7U1-F1
#
_cell.length_a   1.000
_cell.length_b   1.000
_cell.length_c   1.000
_cell.angle_alpha   90.00
_cell.angle_beta   90.00
_cell.angle_gamma   90.00
#
_symmetry.space_group_name_H-M   'P 1'
#
loop_
_entity.id
_entity.type
_entity.pdbx_description
1 polymer ?
#
loop_
_entity_poly.entity_id
_entity_poly.type
_entity_poly.pdbx_seq_one_letter_code
_entity_poly.pdbx_strand_id
1 'polypeptide(L)'
;AGYLKQWNTYAWASNIDLELGFILFEAKNDQAQKIYWLLRDPDILETVMRVRKVAAPYVVGDPMHLAPIPKGFDPKDETKGNACGFCDHRYLCKKLPAKSVTYDEVREKDALLRG
;
A
#
# COMPACT_ATOMS: atom_id res chain seq x y z
N ALA A 1 -6.22 8.83 5.64
CA ALA A 1 -5.51 7.89 6.55
C ALA A 1 -4.16 7.42 6.00
N GLY A 2 -4.02 7.08 4.70
CA GLY A 2 -2.75 6.59 4.14
C GLY A 2 -1.55 7.54 4.31
N TYR A 3 -1.72 8.82 3.99
CA TYR A 3 -0.66 9.83 4.09
C TYR A 3 -0.10 10.01 5.51
N LEU A 4 -0.95 9.91 6.56
CA LEU A 4 -0.51 9.98 7.95
C LEU A 4 0.38 8.79 8.33
N LYS A 5 -0.01 7.56 7.94
CA LYS A 5 0.79 6.35 8.17
C LYS A 5 2.13 6.41 7.44
N GLN A 6 2.14 6.96 6.22
CA GLN A 6 3.36 7.15 5.44
C GLN A 6 4.30 8.15 6.13
N TRP A 7 3.81 9.35 6.44
CA TRP A 7 4.58 10.36 7.16
C TRP A 7 5.13 9.83 8.48
N ASN A 8 4.28 9.17 9.27
CA ASN A 8 4.67 8.62 10.56
C ASN A 8 5.69 7.47 10.44
N THR A 9 5.74 6.78 9.30
CA THR A 9 6.85 5.84 9.06
C THR A 9 8.15 6.60 8.87
N TYR A 10 8.15 7.66 8.07
CA TYR A 10 9.35 8.45 7.79
C TYR A 10 9.88 9.16 9.03
N ALA A 11 9.00 9.64 9.89
CA ALA A 11 9.34 10.31 11.15
C ALA A 11 10.17 9.44 12.12
N TRP A 12 10.12 8.12 11.96
CA TRP A 12 10.86 7.14 12.75
C TRP A 12 11.95 6.43 11.95
N ALA A 13 12.29 6.92 10.75
CA ALA A 13 13.39 6.37 9.96
C ALA A 13 14.72 6.68 10.64
N SER A 14 15.64 5.71 10.67
CA SER A 14 16.92 5.83 11.39
C SER A 14 17.83 6.96 10.91
N ASN A 15 17.61 7.43 9.68
CA ASN A 15 18.34 8.52 9.05
C ASN A 15 17.62 9.88 9.12
N ILE A 16 16.35 9.89 9.54
CA ILE A 16 15.46 11.06 9.55
C ILE A 16 14.59 10.93 10.81
N ASP A 17 15.21 11.05 11.98
CA ASP A 17 14.50 11.03 13.26
C ASP A 17 13.81 12.40 13.46
N LEU A 18 12.53 12.48 13.09
CA LEU A 18 11.76 13.72 13.11
C LEU A 18 10.59 13.60 14.10
N GLU A 19 10.64 14.40 15.17
CA GLU A 19 9.54 14.48 16.13
C GLU A 19 8.32 15.23 15.56
N LEU A 20 8.59 16.33 14.85
CA LEU A 20 7.60 17.21 14.26
C LEU A 20 7.82 17.33 12.75
N GLY A 21 6.72 17.44 12.01
CA GLY A 21 6.75 17.65 10.57
C GLY A 21 5.42 18.17 10.05
N PHE A 22 5.25 18.20 8.73
CA PHE A 22 3.98 18.59 8.13
C PHE A 22 3.70 17.82 6.85
N ILE A 23 2.43 17.77 6.48
CA ILE A 23 1.99 17.35 5.14
C ILE A 23 1.39 18.57 4.44
N LEU A 24 1.90 18.84 3.25
CA LEU A 24 1.37 19.86 2.34
C LEU A 24 0.46 19.18 1.30
N PHE A 25 -0.77 19.67 1.17
CA PHE A 25 -1.66 19.31 0.07
C PHE A 25 -1.74 20.46 -0.91
N GLU A 26 -1.21 20.23 -2.11
CA GLU A 26 -1.33 21.13 -3.25
C GLU A 26 -2.55 20.71 -4.08
N ALA A 27 -3.64 21.47 -3.98
CA ALA A 27 -4.79 21.25 -4.84
C ALA A 27 -4.49 21.85 -6.23
N LYS A 28 -4.56 21.04 -7.29
CA LYS A 28 -4.29 21.51 -8.67
C LYS A 28 -5.22 22.62 -9.17
N ASN A 29 -6.38 22.82 -8.54
CA ASN A 29 -7.43 23.74 -9.00
C ASN A 29 -7.80 24.85 -8.00
N ASP A 30 -7.33 24.77 -6.75
CA ASP A 30 -7.58 25.79 -5.72
C ASP A 30 -6.23 26.37 -5.27
N GLN A 31 -6.04 27.68 -5.35
CA GLN A 31 -4.79 28.38 -4.97
C GLN A 31 -4.42 28.28 -3.48
N ALA A 32 -5.21 27.60 -2.65
CA ALA A 32 -4.96 27.47 -1.22
C ALA A 32 -4.14 26.21 -0.91
N GLN A 33 -2.85 26.39 -0.62
CA GLN A 33 -2.02 25.37 0.01
C GLN A 33 -2.56 25.05 1.41
N LYS A 34 -2.82 23.78 1.69
CA LYS A 34 -3.22 23.31 3.03
C LYS A 34 -2.04 22.61 3.69
N ILE A 35 -1.54 23.20 4.77
CA ILE A 35 -0.46 22.65 5.59
C ILE A 35 -1.06 22.06 6.86
N TYR A 36 -0.75 20.81 7.14
CA TYR A 36 -1.11 20.13 8.38
C TYR A 36 0.16 19.79 9.15
N TRP A 37 0.36 20.42 10.30
CA TRP A 37 1.44 20.08 11.23
C TRP A 37 1.13 18.79 11.97
N LEU A 38 2.14 17.95 12.14
CA LEU A 38 2.03 16.62 12.70
C LEU A 38 3.10 16.39 13.76
N LEU A 39 2.69 15.73 14.84
CA LEU A 39 3.56 15.13 15.84
C LEU A 39 3.60 13.62 15.57
N ARG A 40 4.78 13.02 15.69
CA ARG A 40 4.93 11.58 15.48
C ARG A 40 4.16 10.81 16.54
N ASP A 41 3.54 9.72 16.12
CA ASP A 41 2.62 8.95 16.94
C ASP A 41 3.09 7.47 17.01
N PRO A 42 3.48 6.98 18.19
CA PRO A 42 3.95 5.60 18.34
C PRO A 42 2.86 4.56 18.07
N ASP A 43 1.58 4.85 18.32
CA ASP A 43 0.47 3.92 18.12
C ASP A 43 0.17 3.74 16.62
N ILE A 44 0.28 4.82 15.85
CA ILE A 44 0.21 4.76 14.39
C ILE A 44 1.38 3.94 13.85
N LEU A 45 2.59 4.13 14.39
CA LEU A 45 3.76 3.36 13.98
C LEU A 45 3.56 1.87 14.26
N GLU A 46 3.11 1.52 15.47
CA GLU A 46 2.88 0.12 15.85
C GLU A 46 1.87 -0.54 14.90
N THR A 47 0.79 0.18 14.57
CA THR A 47 -0.23 -0.29 13.62
C THR A 47 0.37 -0.57 12.24
N VAL A 48 1.24 0.31 11.74
CA VAL A 48 1.94 0.11 10.44
C VAL A 48 2.90 -1.07 10.53
N MET A 49 3.68 -1.17 11.60
CA MET A 49 4.65 -2.24 11.79
C MET A 49 3.99 -3.61 11.90
N ARG A 50 2.80 -3.70 12.51
CA ARG A 50 2.01 -4.94 12.55
C ARG A 50 1.66 -5.45 11.15
N VAL A 51 1.19 -4.56 10.27
CA VAL A 51 0.89 -4.90 8.87
C VAL A 51 2.16 -5.31 8.13
N ARG A 52 3.26 -4.56 8.31
CA ARG A 52 4.54 -4.87 7.66
C ARG A 52 5.12 -6.20 8.10
N LYS A 53 5.00 -6.59 9.37
CA LYS A 53 5.44 -7.91 9.87
C LYS A 53 4.73 -9.06 9.16
N VAL A 54 3.43 -8.91 8.87
CA VAL A 54 2.65 -9.92 8.12
C VAL A 54 3.03 -9.92 6.63
N ALA A 55 3.28 -8.75 6.05
CA ALA A 55 3.62 -8.62 4.63
C ALA A 55 5.08 -8.99 4.31
N ALA A 56 6.01 -8.80 5.25
CA ALA A 56 7.44 -8.93 5.01
C ALA A 56 7.85 -10.26 4.38
N PRO A 57 7.40 -11.44 4.84
CA PRO A 57 7.80 -12.72 4.25
C PRO A 57 7.51 -12.84 2.74
N TYR A 58 6.49 -12.15 2.25
CA TYR A 58 6.10 -12.15 0.84
C TYR A 58 7.00 -11.24 0.00
N VAL A 59 7.45 -10.12 0.58
CA VAL A 59 8.21 -9.08 -0.13
C VAL A 59 9.72 -9.26 -0.01
N VAL A 60 10.21 -9.87 1.08
CA VAL A 60 11.66 -10.08 1.30
C VAL A 60 12.10 -11.53 1.10
N GLY A 61 11.17 -12.44 0.78
CA GLY A 61 11.50 -13.83 0.47
C GLY A 61 12.27 -13.96 -0.85
N ASP A 62 13.02 -15.07 -1.00
CA ASP A 62 13.74 -15.42 -2.23
C ASP A 62 13.28 -16.80 -2.75
N PRO A 63 12.48 -16.86 -3.82
CA PRO A 63 11.96 -15.74 -4.62
C PRO A 63 10.87 -14.95 -3.88
N MET A 64 10.64 -13.71 -4.30
CA MET A 64 9.54 -12.87 -3.80
C MET A 64 8.19 -13.39 -4.29
N HIS A 65 7.18 -13.38 -3.41
CA HIS A 65 5.85 -13.93 -3.69
C HIS A 65 4.74 -12.92 -3.42
N LEU A 66 3.68 -12.97 -4.21
CA LEU A 66 2.46 -12.21 -3.95
C LEU A 66 1.78 -12.70 -2.68
N ALA A 67 1.39 -11.76 -1.81
CA ALA A 67 0.61 -12.08 -0.63
C ALA A 67 -0.78 -12.64 -1.02
N PRO A 68 -1.33 -13.61 -0.26
CA PRO A 68 -2.67 -14.12 -0.52
C PRO A 68 -3.73 -13.04 -0.35
N ILE A 69 -4.84 -13.19 -1.07
CA ILE A 69 -6.00 -12.31 -0.92
C ILE A 69 -6.53 -12.45 0.51
N PRO A 70 -6.69 -11.35 1.27
CA PRO A 70 -7.20 -11.40 2.64
C PRO A 70 -8.64 -11.96 2.69
N LYS A 71 -9.01 -12.59 3.82
CA LYS A 71 -10.38 -13.06 4.03
C LYS A 71 -11.38 -11.89 3.91
N GLY A 72 -12.50 -12.14 3.24
CA GLY A 72 -13.55 -11.14 3.04
C GLY A 72 -13.32 -10.19 1.85
N PHE A 73 -12.24 -10.38 1.09
CA PHE A 73 -12.00 -9.66 -0.15
C PHE A 73 -12.28 -10.57 -1.34
N ASP A 74 -13.07 -10.09 -2.29
CA ASP A 74 -13.30 -10.77 -3.57
C ASP A 74 -12.79 -9.89 -4.71
N PRO A 75 -11.75 -10.29 -5.46
CA PRO A 75 -11.29 -9.56 -6.63
C PRO A 75 -12.34 -9.46 -7.74
N LYS A 76 -13.37 -10.31 -7.73
CA LYS A 76 -14.48 -10.28 -8.69
C LYS A 76 -15.53 -9.23 -8.35
N ASP A 77 -15.60 -8.78 -7.10
CA ASP A 77 -16.50 -7.73 -6.66
C ASP A 77 -15.95 -6.34 -7.06
N GLU A 78 -16.52 -5.77 -8.11
CA GLU A 78 -16.16 -4.46 -8.66
C GLU A 78 -17.07 -3.33 -8.16
N THR A 79 -17.89 -3.59 -7.14
CA THR A 79 -18.82 -2.58 -6.61
C THR A 79 -18.06 -1.37 -6.08
N LYS A 80 -18.44 -0.17 -6.53
CA LYS A 80 -17.84 1.09 -6.05
C LYS A 80 -18.07 1.21 -4.53
N GLY A 81 -16.98 1.33 -3.78
CA GLY A 81 -16.99 1.41 -2.32
C GLY A 81 -16.21 0.28 -1.64
N ASN A 82 -16.01 -0.85 -2.32
CA ASN A 82 -15.19 -1.95 -1.81
C ASN A 82 -13.71 -1.75 -2.16
N ALA A 83 -12.83 -2.22 -1.30
CA ALA A 83 -11.38 -2.04 -1.45
C ALA A 83 -10.84 -2.58 -2.81
N CYS A 84 -11.40 -3.69 -3.30
CA CYS A 84 -11.07 -4.23 -4.62
C CYS A 84 -11.51 -3.30 -5.78
N GLY A 85 -12.60 -2.57 -5.62
CA GLY A 85 -13.12 -1.63 -6.63
C GLY A 85 -12.21 -0.41 -6.86
N PHE A 86 -11.39 -0.05 -5.86
CA PHE A 86 -10.39 1.02 -5.98
C PHE A 86 -9.03 0.54 -6.50
N CYS A 87 -8.81 -0.77 -6.63
CA CYS A 87 -7.55 -1.33 -7.12
C CYS A 87 -7.44 -1.15 -8.65
N ASP A 88 -6.35 -0.54 -9.08
CA ASP A 88 -5.97 -0.34 -10.48
C ASP A 88 -5.48 -1.64 -11.14
N HIS A 89 -4.90 -2.56 -10.36
CA HIS A 89 -4.42 -3.87 -10.82
C HIS A 89 -5.48 -5.00 -10.68
N ARG A 90 -6.78 -4.66 -10.50
CA ARG A 90 -7.85 -5.68 -10.30
C ARG A 90 -8.01 -6.66 -11.46
N TYR A 91 -7.69 -6.24 -12.69
CA TYR A 91 -7.74 -7.10 -13.88
C TYR A 91 -6.76 -8.27 -13.79
N LEU A 92 -5.63 -8.07 -13.08
CA LEU A 92 -4.58 -9.05 -12.90
C LEU A 92 -4.99 -10.09 -11.85
N CYS A 93 -5.50 -9.63 -10.70
CA CYS A 93 -5.85 -10.48 -9.58
C CYS A 93 -6.87 -11.58 -9.92
N LYS A 94 -7.78 -11.32 -10.88
CA LYS A 94 -8.76 -12.30 -11.41
C LYS A 94 -8.14 -13.41 -12.27
N LYS A 95 -6.93 -13.19 -12.79
CA LYS A 95 -6.26 -14.04 -13.79
C LYS A 95 -5.04 -14.76 -13.22
N LEU A 96 -4.60 -14.41 -12.02
CA LEU A 96 -3.52 -15.09 -11.33
C LEU A 96 -4.00 -16.42 -10.74
N PRO A 97 -3.14 -17.45 -10.70
CA PRO A 97 -3.41 -18.69 -9.97
C PRO A 97 -3.77 -18.42 -8.50
N ALA A 98 -4.64 -19.24 -7.92
CA ALA A 98 -5.00 -19.16 -6.50
C ALA A 98 -3.88 -19.66 -5.56
N LYS A 99 -2.83 -20.29 -6.10
CA LYS A 99 -1.64 -20.71 -5.37
C LYS A 99 -0.68 -19.53 -5.16
N SER A 100 0.40 -19.74 -4.41
CA SER A 100 1.49 -18.76 -4.33
C SER A 100 2.02 -18.46 -5.74
N VAL A 101 2.15 -17.18 -6.07
CA VAL A 101 2.67 -16.70 -7.36
C VAL A 101 3.86 -15.80 -7.08
N THR A 102 4.94 -15.96 -7.85
CA THR A 102 6.13 -15.11 -7.72
C THR A 102 5.92 -13.74 -8.35
N TYR A 103 6.74 -12.77 -7.96
CA TYR A 103 6.66 -11.42 -8.55
C TYR A 103 6.99 -11.40 -10.04
N ASP A 104 7.87 -12.28 -10.51
CA ASP A 104 8.22 -12.35 -11.93
C ASP A 104 7.06 -12.92 -12.77
N GLU A 105 6.38 -13.96 -12.30
CA GLU A 105 5.16 -14.48 -12.94
C GLU A 105 4.04 -13.42 -12.97
N VAL A 106 3.90 -12.64 -11.89
CA VAL A 106 2.95 -11.51 -11.83
C VAL A 106 3.31 -10.47 -12.89
N ARG A 107 4.59 -10.11 -13.02
CA ARG A 107 5.09 -9.13 -14.00
C ARG A 107 4.88 -9.60 -15.44
N GLU A 108 5.19 -10.86 -15.74
CA GLU A 108 4.96 -11.47 -17.05
C GLU A 108 3.47 -11.45 -17.40
N LYS A 109 2.62 -11.84 -16.45
CA LYS A 109 1.17 -11.85 -16.68
C LYS A 109 0.59 -10.45 -16.86
N ASP A 110 1.11 -9.46 -16.12
CA ASP A 110 0.71 -8.06 -16.28
C ASP A 110 1.05 -7.53 -17.68
N ALA A 111 2.26 -7.78 -18.16
CA ALA A 111 2.69 -7.39 -19.50
C ALA A 111 1.76 -8.00 -20.57
N LEU A 112 1.49 -9.30 -20.50
CA LEU A 112 0.58 -9.98 -21.43
C LEU A 112 -0.83 -9.39 -21.47
N LEU A 113 -1.31 -8.82 -20.35
CA LEU A 113 -2.66 -8.24 -20.26
C LEU A 113 -2.71 -6.77 -20.67
N ARG A 114 -1.59 -6.04 -20.60
CA ARG A 114 -1.48 -4.63 -20.98
C ARG A 114 -1.10 -4.44 -22.47
N GLY A 115 -0.49 -5.46 -23.11
CA GLY A 115 -0.04 -5.41 -24.50
C GLY A 115 1.38 -4.88 -24.61
#